data_AF-A0AAU5CUD0-F1
#
_entry.id   AF-A0AAU5CUD0-F1
#
_cell.length_a   1.000
_cell.length_b   1.000
_cell.length_c   1.000
_cell.angle_alpha   90.00
_cell.angle_beta   90.00
_cell.angle_gamma   90.00
#
_symmetry.space_group_name_H-M   'P 1'
#
loop_
_entity.id
_entity.type
_entity.pdbx_description
1 polymer ?
#
loop_
_entity_poly.entity_id
_entity_poly.type
_entity_poly.pdbx_seq_one_letter_code
_entity_poly.pdbx_strand_id
1 'polypeptide(L)'
;MSELVSTRIRNTAGKLGLPHLAETINEYTRRADEGKMGYLDFLDLVLSEELAVRDDRRFRQGLRLSRLPHHKTLDEYDFSFQPDLDPRKVKDLATLSFVDGKAKAALLGPPGVGKTHIAVALAVAACRAGYSIYFTSLDDMVRNLKAAEAAGRLTNKLGTYLRPSVLVVDDVGYQPLERAEANLVFQVISKRYEKGSIILTSNKTFSEWGQLFGDEVLATAILDRLLHHCEVVSINGPSYRLKNRLKAIERENDVA
;
A
#
# COMPACT_ATOMS: atom_id res chain seq x y z
N MET A 1 37.96 2.71 33.09
CA MET A 1 38.08 1.76 31.96
C MET A 1 36.75 1.55 31.22
N SER A 2 35.63 1.33 31.93
CA SER A 2 34.29 1.17 31.29
C SER A 2 33.88 2.35 30.41
N GLU A 3 34.07 3.60 30.85
CA GLU A 3 33.72 4.79 30.05
C GLU A 3 34.50 4.94 28.73
N LEU A 4 35.78 4.55 28.71
CA LEU A 4 36.59 4.56 27.48
C LEU A 4 36.11 3.50 26.49
N VAL A 5 35.69 2.33 26.99
CA VAL A 5 35.12 1.26 26.17
C VAL A 5 33.76 1.68 25.61
N SER A 6 32.87 2.24 26.43
CA SER A 6 31.56 2.75 25.97
C SER A 6 31.73 3.84 24.90
N THR A 7 32.68 4.76 25.10
CA THR A 7 32.97 5.82 24.11
C THR A 7 33.47 5.24 22.78
N ARG A 8 34.35 4.24 22.83
CA ARG A 8 34.80 3.52 21.63
C ARG A 8 33.65 2.80 20.94
N ILE A 9 32.77 2.14 21.71
CA ILE A 9 31.57 1.47 21.16
C ILE A 9 30.67 2.47 20.45
N ARG A 10 30.36 3.63 21.05
CA ARG A 10 29.55 4.67 20.39
C ARG A 10 30.16 5.14 19.07
N ASN A 11 31.46 5.42 19.07
CA ASN A 11 32.16 5.86 17.86
C ASN A 11 32.16 4.80 16.76
N THR A 12 32.39 3.53 17.12
CA THR A 12 32.35 2.41 16.16
C THR A 12 30.93 2.16 15.67
N ALA A 13 29.92 2.18 16.54
CA ALA A 13 28.52 2.05 16.19
C ALA A 13 28.08 3.14 15.20
N GLY A 14 28.48 4.39 15.41
CA GLY A 14 28.25 5.48 14.47
C GLY A 14 28.86 5.22 13.08
N LYS A 15 30.10 4.71 13.02
CA LYS A 15 30.77 4.35 11.75
C LYS A 15 30.13 3.15 11.04
N LEU A 16 29.55 2.22 11.79
CA LEU A 16 28.84 1.04 11.25
C LEU A 16 27.38 1.32 10.92
N GLY A 17 26.87 2.54 11.18
CA GLY A 17 25.48 2.89 10.93
C GLY A 17 24.50 2.27 11.93
N LEU A 18 24.92 2.09 13.18
CA LEU A 18 24.12 1.61 14.31
C LEU A 18 23.80 2.79 15.26
N PRO A 19 23.00 3.78 14.83
CA PRO A 19 22.76 4.99 15.61
C PRO A 19 22.00 4.72 16.91
N HIS A 20 21.11 3.71 16.95
CA HIS A 20 20.36 3.43 18.17
C HIS A 20 21.28 2.92 19.28
N LEU A 21 22.15 1.96 18.97
CA LEU A 21 23.20 1.47 19.87
C LEU A 21 24.12 2.60 20.36
N ALA A 22 24.51 3.53 19.48
CA ALA A 22 25.36 4.65 19.87
C ALA A 22 24.71 5.54 20.94
N GLU A 23 23.38 5.64 20.94
CA GLU A 23 22.61 6.43 21.91
C GLU A 23 22.28 5.63 23.19
N THR A 24 21.99 4.33 23.07
CA THR A 24 21.40 3.53 24.16
C THR A 24 22.35 2.50 24.80
N ILE A 25 23.64 2.48 24.46
CA ILE A 25 24.62 1.53 25.02
C ILE A 25 24.59 1.40 26.55
N ASN A 26 24.45 2.51 27.27
CA ASN A 26 24.43 2.51 28.74
C ASN A 26 23.16 1.83 29.30
N GLU A 27 22.05 1.95 28.58
CA GLU A 27 20.78 1.31 28.95
C GLU A 27 20.85 -0.19 28.70
N TYR A 28 21.45 -0.62 27.58
CA TYR A 28 21.72 -2.03 27.32
C TYR A 28 22.60 -2.65 28.39
N THR A 29 23.71 -2.01 28.78
CA THR A 29 24.59 -2.53 29.83
C THR A 29 23.88 -2.67 31.16
N ARG A 30 23.05 -1.68 31.54
CA ARG A 30 22.25 -1.76 32.77
C ARG A 30 21.24 -2.92 32.73
N ARG A 31 20.51 -3.08 31.62
CA ARG A 31 19.54 -4.18 31.45
C ARG A 31 20.22 -5.54 31.49
N ALA A 32 21.41 -5.66 30.92
CA ALA A 32 22.21 -6.88 30.94
C ALA A 32 22.65 -7.25 32.36
N ASP A 33 23.11 -6.26 33.14
CA ASP A 33 23.53 -6.44 34.53
C ASP A 33 22.34 -6.83 35.43
N GLU A 34 21.21 -6.12 35.31
CA GLU A 34 19.98 -6.39 36.08
C GLU A 34 19.40 -7.78 35.74
N GLY A 35 19.40 -8.13 34.45
CA GLY A 35 18.88 -9.42 33.96
C GLY A 35 19.86 -10.59 34.05
N LYS A 36 21.11 -10.35 34.47
CA LYS A 36 22.21 -11.33 34.42
C LYS A 36 22.32 -12.05 33.07
N MET A 37 22.22 -11.29 31.98
CA MET A 37 22.20 -11.85 30.62
C MET A 37 23.53 -12.50 30.25
N GLY A 38 23.47 -13.61 29.50
CA GLY A 38 24.65 -14.18 28.87
C GLY A 38 25.19 -13.26 27.77
N TYR A 39 26.46 -13.44 27.39
CA TYR A 39 27.09 -12.60 26.36
C TYR A 39 26.40 -12.71 24.98
N LEU A 40 25.93 -13.90 24.63
CA LEU A 40 25.21 -14.12 23.37
C LEU A 40 23.84 -13.45 23.39
N ASP A 41 23.09 -13.58 24.48
CA ASP A 41 21.77 -12.96 24.64
C ASP A 41 21.87 -11.42 24.61
N PHE A 42 22.91 -10.87 25.23
CA PHE A 42 23.20 -9.44 25.17
C PHE A 42 23.45 -8.96 23.73
N LEU A 43 24.27 -9.69 22.98
CA LEU A 43 24.59 -9.33 21.60
C LEU A 43 23.35 -9.43 20.70
N ASP A 44 22.56 -10.49 20.87
CA ASP A 44 21.31 -10.69 20.13
C ASP A 44 20.29 -9.58 20.42
N LEU A 45 20.12 -9.20 21.69
CA LEU A 45 19.24 -8.10 22.10
C LEU A 45 19.63 -6.78 21.43
N VAL A 46 20.92 -6.43 21.50
CA VAL A 46 21.43 -5.17 20.93
C VAL A 46 21.18 -5.12 19.42
N LEU A 47 21.49 -6.19 18.70
CA LEU A 47 21.33 -6.25 17.25
C LEU A 47 19.85 -6.27 16.84
N SER A 48 19.02 -7.01 17.57
CA SER A 48 17.58 -7.13 17.30
C SER A 48 16.86 -5.80 17.52
N GLU A 49 17.17 -5.06 18.58
CA GLU A 49 16.54 -3.76 18.83
C GLU A 49 17.01 -2.68 17.84
N GLU A 50 18.30 -2.66 17.47
CA GLU A 50 18.79 -1.77 16.40
C GLU A 50 18.08 -2.05 15.07
N LEU A 51 17.92 -3.33 14.71
CA LEU A 51 17.20 -3.73 13.51
C LEU A 51 15.73 -3.30 13.59
N ALA A 52 15.06 -3.50 14.73
CA ALA A 52 13.68 -3.10 14.94
C ALA A 52 13.48 -1.59 14.78
N VAL A 53 14.38 -0.76 15.33
CA VAL A 53 14.35 0.71 15.17
C VAL A 53 14.57 1.11 13.71
N ARG A 54 15.48 0.43 13.01
CA ARG A 54 15.73 0.69 11.59
C ARG A 54 14.51 0.34 10.73
N ASP A 55 13.86 -0.80 10.99
CA ASP A 55 12.67 -1.23 10.27
C ASP A 55 11.47 -0.33 10.55
N ASP A 56 11.26 0.09 11.79
CA ASP A 56 10.20 1.06 12.14
C ASP A 56 10.43 2.40 11.44
N ARG A 57 11.68 2.91 11.42
CA ARG A 57 12.02 4.14 10.70
C ARG A 57 11.76 4.01 9.20
N ARG A 58 12.19 2.90 8.59
CA ARG A 58 11.94 2.59 7.17
C ARG A 58 10.44 2.56 6.87
N PHE A 59 9.67 1.86 7.69
CA PHE A 59 8.23 1.74 7.55
C PHE A 59 7.53 3.10 7.66
N ARG A 60 7.83 3.89 8.69
CA ARG A 60 7.26 5.25 8.88
C ARG A 60 7.60 6.17 7.72
N GLN A 61 8.83 6.13 7.23
CA GLN A 61 9.24 6.90 6.06
C GLN A 61 8.49 6.46 4.79
N GLY A 62 8.35 5.14 4.59
CA GLY A 62 7.56 4.57 3.50
C GLY A 62 6.11 5.04 3.51
N LEU A 63 5.43 4.93 4.66
CA LEU A 63 4.07 5.44 4.84
C LEU A 63 3.98 6.94 4.52
N ARG A 64 4.90 7.76 5.04
CA ARG A 64 4.90 9.21 4.79
C ARG A 64 5.02 9.56 3.30
N LEU A 65 5.84 8.81 2.55
CA LEU A 65 6.06 9.05 1.12
C LEU A 65 4.98 8.43 0.23
N SER A 66 4.19 7.49 0.76
CA SER A 66 3.21 6.71 0.01
C SER A 66 1.98 7.49 -0.45
N ARG A 67 1.68 8.64 0.16
CA ARG A 67 0.42 9.39 -0.03
C ARG A 67 -0.86 8.60 0.28
N LEU A 68 -0.77 7.57 1.12
CA LEU A 68 -1.98 6.88 1.58
C LEU A 68 -2.93 7.87 2.28
N PRO A 69 -4.25 7.80 2.01
CA PRO A 69 -5.24 8.71 2.60
C PRO A 69 -5.45 8.45 4.09
N HIS A 70 -5.23 7.21 4.52
CA HIS A 70 -5.32 6.74 5.89
C HIS A 70 -4.46 5.49 6.05
N HIS A 71 -4.07 5.15 7.28
CA HIS A 71 -3.30 3.94 7.58
C HIS A 71 -4.21 2.91 8.23
N LYS A 72 -5.05 2.26 7.42
CA LYS A 72 -5.93 1.18 7.88
C LYS A 72 -5.31 -0.17 7.65
N THR A 73 -5.58 -1.10 8.57
CA THR A 73 -5.11 -2.48 8.49
C THR A 73 -6.25 -3.44 8.12
N LEU A 74 -5.91 -4.70 7.79
CA LEU A 74 -6.91 -5.73 7.53
C LEU A 74 -7.62 -6.16 8.82
N ASP A 75 -6.98 -6.03 9.98
CA ASP A 75 -7.57 -6.36 11.29
C ASP A 75 -8.74 -5.43 11.64
N GLU A 76 -8.72 -4.20 11.11
CA GLU A 76 -9.82 -3.23 11.23
C GLU A 76 -10.97 -3.48 10.24
N TYR A 77 -10.82 -4.44 9.31
CA TYR A 77 -11.86 -4.73 8.32
C TYR A 77 -12.88 -5.74 8.88
N ASP A 78 -14.13 -5.29 9.00
CA ASP A 78 -15.25 -6.13 9.46
C ASP A 78 -15.74 -7.05 8.33
N PHE A 79 -15.11 -8.21 8.19
CA PHE A 79 -15.52 -9.24 7.21
C PHE A 79 -16.95 -9.74 7.45
N SER A 80 -17.47 -9.69 8.68
CA SER A 80 -18.84 -10.12 8.97
C SER A 80 -19.90 -9.23 8.31
N PHE A 81 -19.54 -7.98 8.00
CA PHE A 81 -20.43 -7.03 7.33
C PHE A 81 -20.47 -7.22 5.79
N GLN A 82 -19.55 -7.99 5.22
CA GLN A 82 -19.51 -8.32 3.78
C GLN A 82 -19.55 -9.85 3.62
N PRO A 83 -20.72 -10.50 3.82
CA PRO A 83 -20.82 -11.96 3.91
C PRO A 83 -20.44 -12.68 2.61
N ASP A 84 -20.58 -12.01 1.46
CA ASP A 84 -20.25 -12.58 0.15
C ASP A 84 -18.74 -12.53 -0.17
N LEU A 85 -17.95 -11.81 0.63
CA LEU A 85 -16.50 -11.72 0.46
C LEU A 85 -15.82 -12.88 1.20
N ASP A 86 -15.23 -13.81 0.46
CA ASP A 86 -14.38 -14.85 1.03
C ASP A 86 -13.13 -14.24 1.69
N PRO A 87 -12.98 -14.28 3.03
CA PRO A 87 -11.82 -13.72 3.71
C PRO A 87 -10.51 -14.39 3.31
N ARG A 88 -10.55 -15.63 2.81
CA ARG A 88 -9.35 -16.38 2.39
C ARG A 88 -8.66 -15.68 1.23
N LYS A 89 -9.41 -15.25 0.21
CA LYS A 89 -8.86 -14.52 -0.95
C LYS A 89 -8.14 -13.24 -0.54
N VAL A 90 -8.69 -12.49 0.42
CA VAL A 90 -8.07 -11.26 0.92
C VAL A 90 -6.82 -11.55 1.76
N LYS A 91 -6.86 -12.62 2.56
CA LYS A 91 -5.69 -13.08 3.34
C LYS A 91 -4.58 -13.61 2.43
N ASP A 92 -4.92 -14.30 1.35
CA ASP A 92 -3.96 -14.76 0.34
C ASP A 92 -3.26 -13.57 -0.32
N LEU A 93 -4.00 -12.51 -0.68
CA LEU A 93 -3.39 -11.26 -1.14
C LEU A 93 -2.50 -10.61 -0.08
N ALA A 94 -2.85 -10.73 1.20
CA ALA A 94 -2.06 -10.20 2.31
C ALA A 94 -0.74 -10.94 2.53
N THR A 95 -0.55 -12.13 1.93
CA THR A 95 0.75 -12.81 1.89
C THR A 95 1.74 -12.12 0.95
N LEU A 96 1.27 -11.20 0.10
CA LEU A 96 2.06 -10.42 -0.85
C LEU A 96 2.75 -11.24 -1.96
N SER A 97 2.38 -12.52 -2.15
CA SER A 97 2.89 -13.37 -3.23
C SER A 97 2.73 -12.73 -4.62
N PHE A 98 1.64 -11.98 -4.83
CA PHE A 98 1.40 -11.24 -6.07
C PHE A 98 2.42 -10.11 -6.30
N VAL A 99 3.02 -9.56 -5.25
CA VAL A 99 4.06 -8.50 -5.33
C VAL A 99 5.38 -9.07 -5.84
N ASP A 100 5.71 -10.28 -5.40
CA ASP A 100 6.89 -11.00 -5.87
C ASP A 100 6.76 -11.41 -7.33
N GLY A 101 5.60 -11.95 -7.70
CA GLY A 101 5.27 -12.32 -9.08
C GLY A 101 5.00 -11.14 -10.03
N LYS A 102 5.10 -9.89 -9.56
CA LYS A 102 4.74 -8.67 -10.35
C LYS A 102 3.32 -8.72 -10.93
N ALA A 103 2.44 -9.43 -10.24
CA ALA A 103 1.02 -9.53 -10.54
C ALA A 103 0.26 -8.31 -9.99
N LYS A 104 -1.02 -8.22 -10.34
CA LYS A 104 -1.92 -7.12 -9.98
C LYS A 104 -3.04 -7.66 -9.11
N ALA A 105 -3.62 -6.80 -8.28
CA ALA A 105 -4.83 -7.11 -7.53
C ALA A 105 -5.93 -6.13 -7.93
N ALA A 106 -7.10 -6.65 -8.27
CA ALA A 106 -8.26 -5.84 -8.63
C ALA A 106 -9.41 -6.04 -7.64
N LEU A 107 -9.80 -4.96 -6.99
CA LEU A 107 -10.93 -4.93 -6.07
C LEU A 107 -12.11 -4.28 -6.78
N LEU A 108 -13.14 -5.07 -7.09
CA LEU A 108 -14.30 -4.63 -7.86
C LEU A 108 -15.56 -4.68 -7.00
N GLY A 109 -16.51 -3.76 -7.20
CA GLY A 109 -17.79 -3.77 -6.49
C GLY A 109 -18.39 -2.39 -6.25
N PRO A 110 -19.63 -2.28 -5.74
CA PRO A 110 -20.32 -1.01 -5.58
C PRO A 110 -19.65 -0.06 -4.56
N PRO A 111 -20.00 1.23 -4.55
CA PRO A 111 -19.45 2.18 -3.58
C PRO A 111 -19.74 1.78 -2.13
N GLY A 112 -18.76 1.98 -1.25
CA GLY A 112 -18.93 1.80 0.19
C GLY A 112 -18.75 0.38 0.73
N VAL A 113 -18.43 -0.62 -0.10
CA VAL A 113 -18.16 -2.01 0.34
C VAL A 113 -16.74 -2.25 0.90
N GLY A 114 -15.90 -1.20 0.92
CA GLY A 114 -14.57 -1.26 1.55
C GLY A 114 -13.40 -1.64 0.62
N LYS A 115 -13.55 -1.55 -0.70
CA LYS A 115 -12.47 -1.75 -1.69
C LYS A 115 -11.21 -0.94 -1.36
N THR A 116 -11.35 0.37 -1.18
CA THR A 116 -10.23 1.26 -0.83
C THR A 116 -9.59 0.88 0.51
N HIS A 117 -10.38 0.41 1.49
CA HIS A 117 -9.84 -0.04 2.78
C HIS A 117 -8.91 -1.23 2.56
N ILE A 118 -9.36 -2.26 1.84
CA ILE A 118 -8.55 -3.45 1.55
C ILE A 118 -7.31 -3.06 0.73
N ALA A 119 -7.44 -2.20 -0.29
CA ALA A 119 -6.30 -1.74 -1.09
C ALA A 119 -5.23 -1.03 -0.24
N VAL A 120 -5.67 -0.14 0.65
CA VAL A 120 -4.80 0.56 1.61
C VAL A 120 -4.15 -0.43 2.56
N ALA A 121 -4.91 -1.38 3.10
CA ALA A 121 -4.40 -2.35 4.06
C ALA A 121 -3.35 -3.29 3.44
N LEU A 122 -3.56 -3.73 2.19
CA LEU A 122 -2.57 -4.48 1.42
C LEU A 122 -1.32 -3.65 1.15
N ALA A 123 -1.45 -2.36 0.83
CA ALA A 123 -0.29 -1.47 0.66
C ALA A 123 0.47 -1.26 1.97
N VAL A 124 -0.21 -1.10 3.10
CA VAL A 124 0.41 -1.02 4.43
C VAL A 124 1.17 -2.31 4.75
N ALA A 125 0.57 -3.48 4.47
CA ALA A 125 1.25 -4.78 4.62
C ALA A 125 2.50 -4.85 3.74
N ALA A 126 2.42 -4.43 2.47
CA ALA A 126 3.57 -4.37 1.56
C ALA A 126 4.68 -3.44 2.07
N CYS A 127 4.32 -2.27 2.60
CA CYS A 127 5.29 -1.34 3.18
C CYS A 127 6.03 -1.95 4.38
N ARG A 128 5.29 -2.63 5.25
CA ARG A 128 5.86 -3.33 6.42
C ARG A 128 6.83 -4.41 5.97
N ALA A 129 6.49 -5.17 4.93
CA ALA A 129 7.32 -6.24 4.36
C ALA A 129 8.58 -5.77 3.60
N GLY A 130 8.80 -4.47 3.39
CA GLY A 130 10.00 -3.99 2.67
C GLY A 130 9.72 -3.19 1.41
N TYR A 131 8.52 -3.32 0.84
CA TYR A 131 8.24 -2.79 -0.49
C TYR A 131 7.98 -1.28 -0.45
N SER A 132 8.43 -0.60 -1.50
CA SER A 132 8.05 0.80 -1.73
C SER A 132 6.62 0.85 -2.27
N ILE A 133 5.83 1.78 -1.74
CA ILE A 133 4.41 1.90 -2.05
C ILE A 133 4.04 3.33 -2.46
N TYR A 134 3.01 3.48 -3.29
CA TYR A 134 2.45 4.78 -3.65
C TYR A 134 0.96 4.68 -3.94
N PHE A 135 0.19 5.65 -3.47
CA PHE A 135 -1.26 5.75 -3.63
C PHE A 135 -1.62 6.98 -4.46
N THR A 136 -2.59 6.80 -5.37
CA THR A 136 -3.22 7.88 -6.13
C THR A 136 -4.62 7.45 -6.52
N SER A 137 -5.56 8.40 -6.64
CA SER A 137 -6.75 8.14 -7.46
C SER A 137 -6.36 8.17 -8.94
N LEU A 138 -7.19 7.54 -9.78
CA LEU A 138 -7.01 7.61 -11.23
C LEU A 138 -7.04 9.07 -11.73
N ASP A 139 -8.02 9.85 -11.27
CA ASP A 139 -8.20 11.25 -11.65
C ASP A 139 -6.99 12.11 -11.27
N ASP A 140 -6.44 11.90 -10.06
CA ASP A 140 -5.24 12.60 -9.60
C ASP A 140 -4.03 12.21 -10.45
N MET A 141 -3.89 10.93 -10.80
CA MET A 141 -2.79 10.46 -11.65
C MET A 141 -2.86 11.13 -13.02
N VAL A 142 -4.02 11.09 -13.67
CA VAL A 142 -4.26 11.69 -14.98
C VAL A 142 -3.99 13.20 -14.94
N ARG A 143 -4.59 13.92 -13.99
CA ARG A 143 -4.40 15.37 -13.83
C ARG A 143 -2.93 15.74 -13.67
N ASN A 144 -2.20 14.99 -12.84
CA ASN A 144 -0.79 15.21 -12.59
C ASN A 144 0.10 14.89 -13.80
N LEU A 145 -0.26 13.86 -14.59
CA LEU A 145 0.46 13.49 -15.81
C LEU A 145 0.21 14.50 -16.93
N LYS A 146 -1.04 14.95 -17.16
CA LYS A 146 -1.37 16.02 -18.12
C LYS A 146 -0.58 17.31 -17.80
N ALA A 147 -0.59 17.73 -16.54
CA ALA A 147 0.15 18.92 -16.11
C ALA A 147 1.68 18.77 -16.27
N ALA A 148 2.21 17.55 -16.17
CA ALA A 148 3.63 17.29 -16.40
C ALA A 148 3.97 17.24 -17.88
N GLU A 149 3.09 16.71 -18.73
CA GLU A 149 3.23 16.70 -20.18
C GLU A 149 3.23 18.11 -20.75
N ALA A 150 2.26 18.95 -20.36
CA ALA A 150 2.20 20.35 -20.77
C ALA A 150 3.45 21.15 -20.35
N ALA A 151 4.10 20.76 -19.25
CA ALA A 151 5.34 21.37 -18.76
C ALA A 151 6.62 20.68 -19.26
N GLY A 152 6.54 19.76 -20.22
CA GLY A 152 7.72 19.07 -20.80
C GLY A 152 8.46 18.14 -19.84
N ARG A 153 7.84 17.75 -18.72
CA ARG A 153 8.45 16.96 -17.62
C ARG A 153 7.77 15.62 -17.39
N LEU A 154 7.07 15.09 -18.39
CA LEU A 154 6.30 13.85 -18.32
C LEU A 154 7.16 12.66 -17.85
N THR A 155 8.36 12.48 -18.42
CA THR A 155 9.27 11.37 -18.07
C THR A 155 9.60 11.34 -16.58
N ASN A 156 9.89 12.51 -16.01
CA ASN A 156 10.20 12.64 -14.58
C ASN A 156 8.99 12.28 -13.71
N LYS A 157 7.79 12.73 -14.13
CA LYS A 157 6.54 12.48 -13.41
C LYS A 157 6.08 11.04 -13.50
N LEU A 158 6.24 10.38 -14.66
CA LEU A 158 5.99 8.95 -14.80
C LEU A 158 6.82 8.15 -13.78
N GLY A 159 8.07 8.55 -13.55
CA GLY A 159 8.92 7.92 -12.54
C GLY A 159 8.33 7.91 -11.12
N THR A 160 7.41 8.82 -10.77
CA THR A 160 6.69 8.77 -9.49
C THR A 160 5.79 7.53 -9.39
N TYR A 161 5.16 7.13 -10.49
CA TYR A 161 4.24 5.99 -10.55
C TYR A 161 4.95 4.69 -10.94
N LEU A 162 6.14 4.75 -11.54
CA LEU A 162 6.90 3.56 -11.99
C LEU A 162 7.88 3.02 -10.96
N ARG A 163 8.49 3.87 -10.12
CA ARG A 163 9.50 3.45 -9.13
C ARG A 163 8.95 2.60 -7.97
N PRO A 164 7.74 2.84 -7.44
CA PRO A 164 7.20 2.04 -6.34
C PRO A 164 7.03 0.58 -6.74
N SER A 165 7.34 -0.35 -5.83
CA SER A 165 7.09 -1.78 -6.02
C SER A 165 5.58 -2.05 -6.13
N VAL A 166 4.76 -1.37 -5.33
CA VAL A 166 3.30 -1.44 -5.37
C VAL A 166 2.72 -0.05 -5.63
N LEU A 167 1.94 0.07 -6.70
CA LEU A 167 1.15 1.27 -7.01
C LEU A 167 -0.33 0.98 -6.73
N VAL A 168 -0.95 1.75 -5.84
CA VAL A 168 -2.40 1.73 -5.64
C VAL A 168 -3.04 2.80 -6.52
N VAL A 169 -3.97 2.37 -7.37
CA VAL A 169 -4.80 3.25 -8.22
C VAL A 169 -6.26 3.09 -7.78
N ASP A 170 -6.74 4.07 -7.03
CA ASP A 170 -8.08 4.04 -6.44
C ASP A 170 -9.12 4.72 -7.34
N ASP A 171 -10.38 4.30 -7.18
CA ASP A 171 -11.58 4.86 -7.83
C ASP A 171 -11.49 4.88 -9.37
N VAL A 172 -10.98 3.80 -9.96
CA VAL A 172 -11.04 3.63 -11.42
C VAL A 172 -12.50 3.46 -11.84
N GLY A 173 -12.97 4.25 -12.81
CA GLY A 173 -14.29 4.05 -13.41
C GLY A 173 -15.31 5.15 -13.15
N TYR A 174 -15.00 6.16 -12.33
CA TYR A 174 -15.95 7.20 -11.95
C TYR A 174 -16.22 8.22 -13.08
N GLN A 175 -15.17 8.64 -13.80
CA GLN A 175 -15.26 9.57 -14.93
C GLN A 175 -14.70 8.93 -16.21
N PRO A 176 -15.40 9.07 -17.35
CA PRO A 176 -14.83 8.72 -18.66
C PRO A 176 -13.56 9.53 -18.91
N LEU A 177 -12.54 8.88 -19.46
CA LEU A 177 -11.28 9.50 -19.82
C LEU A 177 -11.31 9.95 -21.27
N GLU A 178 -10.70 11.10 -21.54
CA GLU A 178 -10.37 11.50 -22.91
C GLU A 178 -9.28 10.60 -23.48
N ARG A 179 -9.20 10.50 -24.81
CA ARG A 179 -8.20 9.65 -25.48
C ARG A 179 -6.75 9.96 -25.06
N ALA A 180 -6.41 11.24 -24.89
CA ALA A 180 -5.09 11.65 -24.42
C ALA A 180 -4.81 11.18 -22.97
N GLU A 181 -5.82 11.19 -22.12
CA GLU A 181 -5.74 10.75 -20.72
C GLU A 181 -5.60 9.23 -20.63
N ALA A 182 -6.38 8.51 -21.44
CA ALA A 182 -6.29 7.06 -21.59
C ALA A 182 -4.88 6.64 -22.03
N ASN A 183 -4.26 7.38 -22.96
CA ASN A 183 -2.88 7.13 -23.38
C ASN A 183 -1.86 7.31 -22.24
N LEU A 184 -2.04 8.30 -21.36
CA LEU A 184 -1.18 8.50 -20.19
C LEU A 184 -1.32 7.34 -19.20
N VAL A 185 -2.54 6.87 -18.96
CA VAL A 185 -2.80 5.70 -18.10
C VAL A 185 -2.19 4.43 -18.70
N PHE A 186 -2.36 4.23 -20.02
CA PHE A 186 -1.76 3.11 -20.75
C PHE A 186 -0.23 3.11 -20.62
N GLN A 187 0.43 4.26 -20.68
CA GLN A 187 1.87 4.34 -20.49
C GLN A 187 2.31 3.86 -19.09
N VAL A 188 1.57 4.20 -18.03
CA VAL A 188 1.87 3.74 -16.68
C VAL A 188 1.70 2.22 -16.60
N ILE A 189 0.55 1.70 -17.03
CA ILE A 189 0.24 0.27 -16.97
C ILE A 189 1.23 -0.55 -17.79
N SER A 190 1.51 -0.13 -19.02
CA SER A 190 2.44 -0.83 -19.92
C SER A 190 3.88 -0.81 -19.41
N LYS A 191 4.33 0.30 -18.80
CA LYS A 191 5.69 0.37 -18.25
C LYS A 191 5.84 -0.39 -16.92
N ARG A 192 4.74 -0.63 -16.19
CA ARG A 192 4.73 -1.46 -14.97
C ARG A 192 4.51 -2.95 -15.24
N TYR A 193 3.97 -3.31 -16.40
CA TYR A 193 3.77 -4.69 -16.80
C TYR A 193 5.05 -5.52 -16.59
N GLU A 194 4.94 -6.60 -15.82
CA GLU A 194 6.05 -7.50 -15.40
C GLU A 194 7.21 -6.83 -14.64
N LYS A 195 7.08 -5.56 -14.24
CA LYS A 195 8.11 -4.80 -13.52
C LYS A 195 7.67 -4.34 -12.13
N GLY A 196 6.38 -4.14 -11.92
CA GLY A 196 5.84 -3.70 -10.64
C GLY A 196 4.35 -4.00 -10.51
N SER A 197 3.90 -4.23 -9.28
CA SER A 197 2.53 -4.60 -8.99
C SER A 197 1.62 -3.39 -8.95
N ILE A 198 0.35 -3.62 -9.29
CA ILE A 198 -0.71 -2.61 -9.23
C ILE A 198 -1.83 -3.18 -8.39
N ILE A 199 -2.31 -2.40 -7.41
CA ILE A 199 -3.58 -2.66 -6.74
C ILE A 199 -4.56 -1.63 -7.30
N LEU A 200 -5.66 -2.08 -7.89
CA LEU A 200 -6.68 -1.19 -8.43
C LEU A 200 -8.01 -1.40 -7.72
N THR A 201 -8.76 -0.32 -7.53
CA THR A 201 -10.16 -0.40 -7.08
C THR A 201 -11.06 0.17 -8.18
N SER A 202 -12.21 -0.46 -8.41
CA SER A 202 -13.18 0.04 -9.36
C SER A 202 -14.61 -0.27 -8.92
N ASN A 203 -15.52 0.64 -9.24
CA ASN A 203 -16.96 0.39 -9.16
C ASN A 203 -17.56 -0.22 -10.44
N LYS A 204 -16.74 -0.40 -11.48
CA LYS A 204 -17.12 -0.97 -12.77
C LYS A 204 -16.46 -2.33 -12.96
N THR A 205 -17.15 -3.20 -13.66
CA THR A 205 -16.60 -4.46 -14.17
C THR A 205 -15.66 -4.20 -15.35
N PHE A 206 -14.73 -5.11 -15.64
CA PHE A 206 -13.79 -4.94 -16.75
C PHE A 206 -14.47 -4.83 -18.12
N SER A 207 -15.64 -5.44 -18.31
CA SER A 207 -16.43 -5.29 -19.54
C SER A 207 -16.89 -3.86 -19.79
N GLU A 208 -17.03 -3.05 -18.73
CA GLU A 208 -17.46 -1.65 -18.84
C GLU A 208 -16.28 -0.69 -19.05
N TRP A 209 -15.04 -1.18 -19.03
CA TRP A 209 -13.85 -0.34 -19.19
C TRP A 209 -13.65 0.13 -20.63
N GLY A 210 -14.22 -0.55 -21.64
CA GLY A 210 -14.23 -0.06 -23.02
C GLY A 210 -14.82 1.35 -23.13
N GLN A 211 -15.96 1.58 -22.47
CA GLN A 211 -16.62 2.89 -22.41
C GLN A 211 -15.83 3.91 -21.56
N LEU A 212 -15.06 3.43 -20.58
CA LEU A 212 -14.28 4.28 -19.68
C LEU A 212 -13.12 4.98 -20.41
N PHE A 213 -12.40 4.26 -21.28
CA PHE A 213 -11.23 4.80 -21.97
C PHE A 213 -11.55 5.52 -23.29
N GLY A 214 -12.80 5.47 -23.77
CA GLY A 214 -13.24 6.15 -24.99
C GLY A 214 -12.59 5.62 -26.29
N ASP A 215 -11.77 4.57 -26.21
CA ASP A 215 -11.08 3.91 -27.32
C ASP A 215 -11.01 2.41 -26.99
N GLU A 216 -11.83 1.62 -27.69
CA GLU A 216 -11.99 0.19 -27.41
C GLU A 216 -10.67 -0.57 -27.63
N VAL A 217 -9.89 -0.20 -28.64
CA VAL A 217 -8.59 -0.83 -28.93
C VAL A 217 -7.60 -0.58 -27.79
N LEU A 218 -7.55 0.67 -27.30
CA LEU A 218 -6.69 1.02 -26.18
C LEU A 218 -7.15 0.36 -24.88
N ALA A 219 -8.46 0.30 -24.64
CA ALA A 219 -9.04 -0.37 -23.49
C ALA A 219 -8.68 -1.86 -23.49
N THR A 220 -8.83 -2.56 -24.62
CA THR A 220 -8.43 -3.97 -24.76
C THR A 220 -6.94 -4.15 -24.48
N ALA A 221 -6.08 -3.26 -25.00
CA ALA A 221 -4.65 -3.32 -24.77
C ALA A 221 -4.26 -3.07 -23.29
N ILE A 222 -5.00 -2.21 -22.58
CA ILE A 222 -4.84 -1.99 -21.14
C ILE A 222 -5.27 -3.24 -20.36
N LEU A 223 -6.47 -3.74 -20.67
CA LEU A 223 -7.08 -4.89 -19.98
C LEU A 223 -6.24 -6.14 -20.15
N ASP A 224 -5.72 -6.41 -21.36
CA ASP A 224 -4.83 -7.54 -21.63
C ASP A 224 -3.62 -7.55 -20.67
N ARG A 225 -2.93 -6.41 -20.54
CA ARG A 225 -1.76 -6.27 -19.65
C ARG A 225 -2.11 -6.29 -18.17
N LEU A 226 -3.27 -5.75 -17.79
CA LEU A 226 -3.74 -5.80 -16.42
C LEU A 226 -4.13 -7.22 -16.03
N LEU A 227 -4.96 -7.89 -16.84
CA LEU A 227 -5.62 -9.15 -16.51
C LEU A 227 -4.74 -10.39 -16.67
N HIS A 228 -3.69 -10.35 -17.51
CA HIS A 228 -2.82 -11.51 -17.72
C HIS A 228 -2.28 -12.11 -16.40
N HIS A 229 -1.93 -11.25 -15.44
CA HIS A 229 -1.54 -11.65 -14.08
C HIS A 229 -2.29 -10.81 -13.05
N CYS A 230 -3.60 -11.03 -12.92
CA CYS A 230 -4.43 -10.31 -11.96
C CYS A 230 -5.25 -11.23 -11.07
N GLU A 231 -5.10 -11.04 -9.77
CA GLU A 231 -6.01 -11.57 -8.76
C GLU A 231 -7.22 -10.66 -8.64
N VAL A 232 -8.41 -11.16 -8.97
CA VAL A 232 -9.65 -10.37 -8.95
C VAL A 232 -10.49 -10.74 -7.73
N VAL A 233 -10.79 -9.74 -6.91
CA VAL A 233 -11.68 -9.85 -5.75
C VAL A 233 -12.89 -8.96 -5.97
N SER A 234 -14.02 -9.60 -6.26
CA SER A 234 -15.32 -8.95 -6.32
C SER A 234 -15.94 -8.89 -4.93
N ILE A 235 -16.33 -7.70 -4.50
CA ILE A 235 -16.97 -7.45 -3.21
C ILE A 235 -18.40 -7.00 -3.50
N ASN A 236 -19.36 -7.84 -3.17
CA ASN A 236 -20.78 -7.53 -3.23
C ASN A 236 -21.31 -7.43 -1.79
N GLY A 237 -22.19 -6.46 -1.55
CA GLY A 237 -22.80 -6.28 -0.24
C GLY A 237 -23.19 -4.84 0.07
N PRO A 238 -23.72 -4.60 1.27
CA PRO A 238 -24.23 -3.30 1.66
C PRO A 238 -23.11 -2.28 1.85
N SER A 239 -23.43 -1.00 1.62
CA SER A 239 -22.49 0.10 1.85
C SER A 239 -22.24 0.32 3.35
N TYR A 240 -20.99 0.15 3.77
CA TYR A 240 -20.56 0.40 5.16
C TYR A 240 -20.78 1.87 5.56
N ARG A 241 -20.67 2.80 4.61
CA ARG A 241 -20.90 4.24 4.85
C ARG A 241 -22.34 4.55 5.24
N LEU A 242 -23.29 3.69 4.86
CA LEU A 242 -24.72 3.84 5.17
C LEU A 242 -25.15 3.07 6.41
N LYS A 243 -24.29 2.19 6.98
CA LYS A 243 -24.58 1.35 8.15
C LYS A 243 -25.16 2.14 9.33
N ASN A 244 -24.57 3.29 9.65
CA ASN A 244 -25.04 4.12 10.77
C ASN A 244 -26.29 4.94 10.44
N ARG A 245 -26.51 5.30 9.18
CA ARG A 245 -27.72 6.03 8.76
C ARG A 245 -28.94 5.12 8.71
N LEU A 246 -28.79 3.89 8.21
CA LEU A 246 -29.86 2.89 8.20
C LEU A 246 -30.31 2.53 9.62
N LYS A 247 -29.36 2.32 10.54
CA LYS A 247 -29.67 2.07 11.96
C LYS A 247 -30.36 3.25 12.66
N ALA A 248 -30.13 4.48 12.22
CA ALA A 248 -30.81 5.66 12.76
C ALA A 248 -32.26 5.73 12.24
N ILE A 249 -32.46 5.45 10.94
CA ILE A 249 -33.79 5.43 10.30
C ILE A 249 -34.67 4.30 10.86
N GLU A 250 -34.11 3.10 11.08
CA GLU A 250 -34.85 1.98 11.71
C GLU A 250 -35.32 2.33 13.12
N ARG A 251 -34.47 3.02 13.91
CA ARG A 251 -34.84 3.48 15.26
C ARG A 251 -35.91 4.58 15.27
N GLU A 252 -35.96 5.44 14.26
CA GLU A 252 -37.02 6.46 14.14
C GLU A 252 -38.36 5.83 13.75
N ASN A 253 -38.36 4.78 12.94
CA ASN A 253 -39.57 4.05 12.55
C ASN A 253 -40.12 3.13 13.66
N ASP A 254 -39.27 2.60 14.54
CA ASP A 254 -39.72 1.79 15.70
C ASP A 254 -40.26 2.64 16.86
N VAL A 255 -40.07 3.97 16.82
CA VAL A 255 -40.51 4.92 17.85
C VAL A 255 -41.75 5.73 17.40
N ALA A 256 -42.14 5.63 16.12
CA ALA A 256 -43.33 6.26 15.53
C ALA A 256 -44.51 5.28 15.47
#